data_AF-A0A0N0B4Q1-F1
#
_entry.id   AF-A0A0N0B4Q1-F1
#
_cell.length_a   1.000
_cell.length_b   1.000
_cell.length_c   1.000
_cell.angle_alpha   90.00
_cell.angle_beta   90.00
_cell.angle_gamma   90.00
#
_symmetry.space_group_name_H-M   'P 1'
#
loop_
_entity.id
_entity.type
_entity.pdbx_description
1 polymer ?
#
loop_
_entity_poly.entity_id
_entity_poly.type
_entity_poly.pdbx_seq_one_letter_code
_entity_poly.pdbx_strand_id
1 'polypeptide(L)'
;MTLRFIGTTSDDGDCPTLYEIPETEEILVQGDRETDPQHLAQLRDVKSSETFVRVPRALLTRYAPRTDTPPLQPFSAISHLFRDFRHTAFRLETRRGYASDRNNPKWQRWLSGEDIAAEPPNPWRENVAAQTAQPAEVLAACQARDAAWHHATPTSDYAEQVHSSA
;
A
#
# COMPACT_ATOMS: atom_id res chain seq x y z
N MET A 1 10.54 -6.09 -5.10
CA MET A 1 10.14 -5.72 -3.73
C MET A 1 10.99 -4.52 -3.35
N THR A 2 10.38 -3.38 -3.07
CA THR A 2 11.10 -2.11 -2.81
C THR A 2 10.89 -1.74 -1.35
N LEU A 3 11.98 -1.46 -0.63
CA LEU A 3 11.90 -1.05 0.77
C LEU A 3 11.23 0.33 0.87
N ARG A 4 10.39 0.52 1.91
CA ARG A 4 9.78 1.82 2.20
C ARG A 4 10.62 2.54 3.26
N PHE A 5 11.12 3.73 2.94
CA PHE A 5 11.81 4.58 3.91
C PHE A 5 10.85 5.05 5.00
N ILE A 6 11.26 4.93 6.27
CA ILE A 6 10.49 5.41 7.43
C ILE A 6 11.09 6.71 7.96
N GLY A 7 12.41 6.76 8.15
CA GLY A 7 13.07 7.92 8.72
C GLY A 7 14.54 7.71 9.05
N THR A 8 15.25 8.83 9.16
CA THR A 8 16.65 8.92 9.59
C THR A 8 16.80 10.04 10.62
N THR A 9 17.88 9.97 11.41
CA THR A 9 18.27 11.05 12.33
C THR A 9 19.41 11.94 11.79
N SER A 10 19.79 11.80 10.51
CA SER A 10 20.79 12.68 9.87
C SER A 10 20.15 13.88 9.18
N ASP A 11 20.88 15.00 9.23
CA ASP A 11 20.70 16.10 8.29
C ASP A 11 21.51 15.88 6.98
N ASP A 12 22.65 15.18 7.02
CA ASP A 12 23.61 15.07 5.88
C ASP A 12 23.96 13.63 5.41
N GLY A 13 23.11 12.63 5.65
CA GLY A 13 23.19 11.32 4.96
C GLY A 13 24.08 10.22 5.56
N ASP A 14 24.86 10.50 6.61
CA ASP A 14 25.75 9.51 7.25
C ASP A 14 25.12 8.73 8.42
N CYS A 15 23.82 8.87 8.69
CA CYS A 15 23.18 8.28 9.87
C CYS A 15 22.37 7.01 9.59
N PRO A 16 22.15 6.19 10.65
CA PRO A 16 21.31 5.01 10.55
C PRO A 16 19.86 5.35 10.23
N THR A 17 19.23 4.45 9.49
CA THR A 17 17.93 4.66 8.82
C THR A 17 17.01 3.46 9.07
N LEU A 18 15.73 3.73 9.27
CA LEU A 18 14.70 2.69 9.34
C LEU A 18 13.98 2.56 8.00
N TYR A 19 13.78 1.31 7.58
CA TYR A 19 12.98 0.94 6.43
C TYR A 19 11.96 -0.12 6.85
N GLU A 20 10.84 -0.14 6.15
CA GLU A 20 9.85 -1.19 6.23
C GLU A 20 9.96 -2.09 5.01
N ILE A 21 9.72 -3.37 5.23
CA ILE A 21 9.49 -4.33 4.16
C ILE A 21 7.98 -4.34 3.91
N PRO A 22 7.49 -3.82 2.77
CA PRO A 22 6.05 -3.78 2.53
C PRO A 22 5.43 -5.18 2.58
N GLU A 23 4.21 -5.24 3.09
CA GLU A 23 3.41 -6.48 3.23
C GLU A 23 3.92 -7.45 4.32
N THR A 24 4.90 -7.05 5.13
CA THR A 24 5.33 -7.76 6.34
C THR A 24 5.24 -6.85 7.56
N GLU A 25 5.45 -7.43 8.74
CA GLU A 25 5.59 -6.68 10.01
C GLU A 25 7.07 -6.40 10.34
N GLU A 26 7.96 -6.59 9.36
CA GLU A 26 9.41 -6.53 9.57
C GLU A 26 9.99 -5.15 9.23
N ILE A 27 10.93 -4.73 10.08
CA ILE A 27 11.67 -3.47 9.93
C ILE A 27 13.13 -3.80 9.65
N LEU A 28 13.69 -3.13 8.66
CA LEU A 28 15.12 -3.14 8.38
C LEU A 28 15.77 -1.90 9.00
N VAL A 29 16.90 -2.14 9.66
CA VAL A 29 17.69 -1.11 10.32
C VAL A 29 19.04 -1.03 9.61
N GLN A 30 19.30 0.11 8.97
CA GLN A 30 20.63 0.44 8.47
C GLN A 30 21.42 1.13 9.58
N GLY A 31 22.67 0.72 9.79
CA GLY A 31 23.60 1.34 10.73
C GLY A 31 24.96 0.68 10.68
N ASP A 32 25.87 1.09 11.56
CA ASP A 32 27.19 0.48 11.64
C ASP A 32 27.09 -0.93 12.23
N ARG A 33 27.70 -1.90 11.56
CA ARG A 33 27.83 -3.24 12.13
C ARG A 33 28.66 -3.19 13.42
N GLU A 34 28.20 -3.85 14.47
CA GLU A 34 28.98 -4.07 15.68
C GLU A 34 30.13 -5.04 15.40
N THR A 35 31.35 -4.61 15.71
CA THR A 35 32.58 -5.37 15.48
C THR A 35 33.43 -5.53 16.73
N ASP A 36 33.06 -4.89 17.85
CA ASP A 36 33.78 -5.02 19.11
C ASP A 36 33.64 -6.46 19.65
N PRO A 37 34.73 -7.23 19.75
CA PRO A 37 34.68 -8.60 20.26
C PRO A 37 34.14 -8.70 21.69
N GLN A 38 34.33 -7.67 22.52
CA GLN A 38 33.85 -7.64 23.90
C GLN A 38 32.33 -7.48 23.96
N HIS A 39 31.74 -6.72 23.04
CA HIS A 39 30.29 -6.63 22.90
C HIS A 39 29.72 -7.93 22.35
N LEU A 40 30.31 -8.44 21.27
CA LEU A 40 29.83 -9.65 20.59
C LEU A 40 29.85 -10.89 21.49
N ALA A 41 30.86 -11.02 22.36
CA ALA A 41 30.94 -12.12 23.34
C ALA A 41 29.84 -12.09 24.41
N GLN A 42 29.15 -10.96 24.60
CA GLN A 42 28.07 -10.81 25.57
C GLN A 42 26.67 -11.06 24.97
N LEU A 43 26.58 -11.21 23.64
CA LEU A 43 25.32 -11.49 22.97
C LEU A 43 24.88 -12.93 23.24
N ARG A 44 23.58 -13.13 23.40
CA ARG A 44 22.97 -14.44 23.73
C ARG A 44 22.30 -15.04 22.49
N ASP A 45 22.40 -16.35 22.36
CA ASP A 45 21.71 -17.16 21.34
C ASP A 45 21.94 -16.74 19.88
N VAL A 46 23.17 -16.28 19.59
CA VAL A 46 23.55 -15.74 18.27
C VAL A 46 23.73 -16.83 17.22
N LYS A 47 23.03 -16.70 16.08
CA LYS A 47 23.23 -17.55 14.90
C LYS A 47 24.34 -17.00 14.00
N SER A 48 24.97 -17.87 13.23
CA SER A 48 26.01 -17.48 12.26
C SER A 48 25.52 -16.54 11.16
N SER A 49 24.21 -16.52 10.88
CA SER A 49 23.58 -15.63 9.89
C SER A 49 23.20 -14.27 10.45
N GLU A 50 23.28 -14.07 11.76
CA GLU A 50 22.84 -12.83 12.40
C GLU A 50 23.92 -11.74 12.32
N THR A 51 23.46 -10.49 12.25
CA THR A 51 24.32 -9.30 12.29
C THR A 51 23.69 -8.30 13.24
N PHE A 52 24.54 -7.59 13.97
CA PHE A 52 24.13 -6.58 14.93
C PHE A 52 24.57 -5.22 14.41
N VAL A 53 23.66 -4.25 14.47
CA VAL A 53 23.92 -2.88 14.03
C VAL A 53 23.75 -1.93 15.21
N ARG A 54 24.68 -0.99 15.35
CA ARG A 54 24.60 0.10 16.33
C ARG A 54 23.79 1.24 15.74
N VAL A 55 22.77 1.67 16.48
CA VAL A 55 21.94 2.84 16.13
C VAL A 55 21.66 3.72 17.35
N PRO A 56 21.56 5.06 17.20
CA PRO A 56 21.11 5.95 18.25
C PRO A 56 19.71 5.61 18.73
N ARG A 57 19.49 5.70 20.05
CA ARG A 57 18.17 5.52 20.66
C ARG A 57 17.10 6.46 20.08
N ALA A 58 17.51 7.65 19.67
CA ALA A 58 16.65 8.65 19.05
C ALA A 58 16.00 8.15 17.75
N LEU A 59 16.69 7.31 16.97
CA LEU A 59 16.15 6.73 15.74
C LEU A 59 14.88 5.92 16.03
N LEU A 60 14.96 5.01 17.00
CA LEU A 60 13.82 4.18 17.39
C LEU A 60 12.72 5.00 18.07
N THR A 61 13.08 5.93 18.94
CA THR A 61 12.09 6.72 19.69
C THR A 61 11.26 7.64 18.78
N ARG A 62 11.89 8.17 17.72
CA ARG A 62 11.26 9.09 16.77
C ARG A 62 10.52 8.37 15.65
N TYR A 63 11.13 7.33 15.08
CA TYR A 63 10.68 6.76 13.80
C TYR A 63 10.17 5.32 13.89
N ALA A 64 10.32 4.62 15.01
CA ALA A 64 9.73 3.27 15.11
C ALA A 64 8.20 3.35 15.02
N PRO A 65 7.56 2.54 14.18
CA PRO A 65 6.11 2.42 14.13
C PRO A 65 5.56 2.09 15.53
N ARG A 66 4.54 2.82 15.97
CA ARG A 66 3.91 2.68 17.30
C ARG A 66 2.63 1.87 17.28
N THR A 67 2.12 1.59 16.09
CA THR A 67 0.86 0.90 15.85
C THR A 67 1.12 -0.22 14.87
N ASP A 68 0.51 -1.37 15.14
CA ASP A 68 0.52 -2.48 14.21
C ASP A 68 -0.13 -2.08 12.89
N THR A 69 0.33 -2.70 11.80
CA THR A 69 -0.32 -2.54 10.50
C THR A 69 -1.78 -2.99 10.62
N PRO A 70 -2.77 -2.12 10.34
CA PRO A 70 -4.17 -2.50 10.43
C PRO A 70 -4.42 -3.71 9.53
N PRO A 71 -5.15 -4.74 10.00
CA PRO A 71 -5.41 -5.90 9.17
C PRO A 71 -6.21 -5.48 7.94
N LEU A 72 -5.75 -5.92 6.77
CA LEU A 72 -6.48 -5.74 5.52
C LEU A 72 -7.87 -6.36 5.68
N GLN A 73 -8.90 -5.53 5.50
CA GLN A 73 -10.28 -6.01 5.57
C GLN A 73 -10.61 -6.79 4.29
N PRO A 74 -11.23 -7.97 4.39
CA PRO A 74 -11.66 -8.69 3.20
C PRO A 74 -12.69 -7.86 2.44
N PHE A 75 -12.70 -7.98 1.11
CA PHE A 75 -13.62 -7.22 0.27
C PHE A 75 -15.10 -7.41 0.67
N SER A 76 -15.46 -8.61 1.16
CA SER A 76 -16.80 -8.90 1.68
C SER A 76 -17.21 -8.03 2.86
N ALA A 77 -16.28 -7.57 3.70
CA ALA A 77 -16.58 -6.70 4.84
C ALA A 77 -17.01 -5.29 4.41
N ILE A 78 -16.51 -4.82 3.26
CA ILE A 78 -16.75 -3.45 2.77
C ILE A 78 -17.71 -3.38 1.58
N SER A 79 -18.07 -4.50 0.96
CA SER A 79 -18.84 -4.53 -0.28
C SER A 79 -20.22 -3.86 -0.17
N HIS A 80 -20.85 -3.93 1.01
CA HIS A 80 -22.14 -3.28 1.30
C HIS A 80 -22.06 -1.74 1.22
N LEU A 81 -20.90 -1.14 1.51
CA LEU A 81 -20.71 0.31 1.42
C LEU A 81 -20.91 0.85 0.01
N PHE A 82 -20.73 0.01 -1.02
CA PHE A 82 -20.99 0.38 -2.41
C PHE A 82 -22.48 0.34 -2.78
N ARG A 83 -23.35 -0.03 -1.84
CA ARG A 83 -24.79 -0.03 -1.99
C ARG A 83 -25.45 1.00 -1.07
N ASP A 84 -25.00 1.08 0.17
CA ASP A 84 -25.71 1.79 1.25
C ASP A 84 -25.06 3.15 1.62
N PHE A 85 -24.13 3.66 0.79
CA PHE A 85 -23.48 4.93 1.07
C PHE A 85 -24.48 6.10 0.99
N ARG A 86 -24.33 7.06 1.93
CA ARG A 86 -25.08 8.33 1.93
C ARG A 86 -24.29 9.50 1.35
N HIS A 87 -22.96 9.40 1.41
CA HIS A 87 -22.05 10.46 1.00
C HIS A 87 -20.98 9.88 0.08
N THR A 88 -20.68 10.61 -0.99
CA THR A 88 -19.65 10.24 -1.97
C THR A 88 -18.48 11.18 -1.81
N ALA A 89 -17.30 10.63 -1.54
CA ALA A 89 -16.04 11.34 -1.67
C ALA A 89 -15.31 10.79 -2.91
N PHE A 90 -14.93 11.67 -3.83
CA PHE A 90 -14.21 11.27 -5.03
C PHE A 90 -12.71 11.28 -4.76
N ARG A 91 -12.09 10.10 -4.87
CA ARG A 91 -10.64 9.98 -5.07
C ARG A 91 -10.43 9.33 -6.44
N LEU A 92 -9.90 10.11 -7.38
CA LEU A 92 -9.57 9.61 -8.72
C LEU A 92 -8.17 9.03 -8.70
N GLU A 93 -8.08 7.70 -8.72
CA GLU A 93 -6.82 7.00 -8.91
C GLU A 93 -6.87 6.24 -10.24
N THR A 94 -6.18 6.76 -11.25
CA THR A 94 -6.11 6.08 -12.56
C THR A 94 -4.97 5.08 -12.56
N ARG A 95 -5.33 3.80 -12.46
CA ARG A 95 -4.44 2.68 -12.77
C ARG A 95 -4.80 2.11 -14.13
N ARG A 96 -3.80 1.70 -14.91
CA ARG A 96 -4.01 0.98 -16.19
C ARG A 96 -4.46 -0.48 -16.02
N GLY A 97 -4.66 -0.93 -14.77
CA GLY A 97 -5.12 -2.26 -14.40
C GLY A 97 -4.58 -2.67 -13.02
N TYR A 98 -5.23 -3.64 -12.38
CA TYR A 98 -4.77 -4.19 -11.10
C TYR A 98 -4.00 -5.49 -11.32
N ALA A 99 -2.95 -5.73 -10.53
CA ALA A 99 -2.21 -6.99 -10.57
C ALA A 99 -3.10 -8.19 -10.17
N SER A 100 -4.07 -7.96 -9.28
CA SER A 100 -5.08 -8.94 -8.88
C SER A 100 -5.88 -9.50 -10.06
N ASP A 101 -6.15 -8.69 -11.08
CA ASP A 101 -6.94 -9.10 -12.24
C ASP A 101 -6.16 -10.14 -13.05
N ARG A 102 -4.85 -9.94 -13.22
CA ARG A 102 -3.96 -10.85 -13.98
C ARG A 102 -3.64 -12.14 -13.24
N ASN A 103 -3.63 -12.10 -11.91
CA ASN A 103 -3.38 -13.26 -11.06
C ASN A 103 -4.64 -14.11 -10.82
N ASN A 104 -5.82 -13.64 -11.26
CA ASN A 104 -7.07 -14.37 -11.10
C ASN A 104 -7.15 -15.54 -12.10
N PRO A 105 -7.46 -16.78 -11.67
CA PRO A 105 -7.66 -17.91 -12.59
C PRO A 105 -8.66 -17.64 -13.72
N LYS A 106 -9.66 -16.78 -13.51
CA LYS A 106 -10.61 -16.36 -14.55
C LYS A 106 -9.95 -15.64 -15.73
N TRP A 107 -8.84 -14.94 -15.50
CA TRP A 107 -8.08 -14.29 -16.56
C TRP A 107 -7.48 -15.30 -17.54
N GLN A 108 -6.92 -16.41 -17.02
CA GLN A 108 -6.38 -17.47 -17.88
C GLN A 108 -7.48 -18.17 -18.68
N ARG A 109 -8.63 -18.44 -18.05
CA ARG A 109 -9.80 -19.03 -18.71
C ARG A 109 -10.35 -18.15 -19.83
N TRP A 110 -10.44 -16.84 -19.58
CA TRP A 110 -10.81 -15.86 -20.61
C TRP A 110 -9.79 -15.84 -21.76
N LEU A 111 -8.48 -15.85 -21.46
CA LEU A 111 -7.42 -15.92 -22.49
C LEU A 111 -7.50 -17.20 -23.33
N SER A 112 -7.99 -18.31 -22.77
CA SER A 112 -8.27 -19.55 -23.52
C SER A 112 -9.57 -19.52 -24.33
N GLY A 113 -10.29 -18.39 -24.36
CA GLY A 113 -11.52 -18.21 -25.13
C GLY A 113 -12.80 -18.65 -24.42
N GLU A 114 -12.75 -18.92 -23.11
CA GLU A 114 -13.97 -19.21 -22.35
C GLU A 114 -14.85 -17.97 -22.18
N ASP A 115 -16.17 -18.15 -22.29
CA ASP A 115 -17.15 -17.11 -22.02
C ASP A 115 -17.38 -16.94 -20.50
N ILE A 116 -16.50 -16.17 -19.87
CA ILE A 116 -16.60 -15.81 -18.46
C ILE A 116 -17.79 -14.87 -18.19
N ALA A 117 -18.29 -14.15 -19.20
CA ALA A 117 -19.38 -13.20 -19.02
C ALA A 117 -20.71 -13.92 -18.74
N ALA A 118 -20.90 -15.11 -19.32
CA ALA A 118 -22.07 -15.96 -19.12
C ALA A 118 -22.18 -16.58 -17.71
N GLU A 119 -21.12 -16.53 -16.89
CA GLU A 119 -21.21 -17.01 -15.51
C GLU A 119 -22.22 -16.19 -14.70
N PRO A 120 -22.99 -16.83 -13.79
CA PRO A 120 -23.91 -16.12 -12.90
C PRO A 120 -23.24 -14.94 -12.19
N PRO A 121 -23.95 -13.81 -12.05
CA PRO A 121 -23.39 -12.67 -11.33
C PRO A 121 -23.20 -13.05 -9.87
N ASN A 122 -22.11 -12.55 -9.27
CA ASN A 122 -21.96 -12.55 -7.83
C ASN A 122 -22.62 -11.27 -7.25
N PRO A 123 -22.77 -11.16 -5.93
CA PRO A 123 -23.42 -9.98 -5.32
C PRO A 123 -22.79 -8.63 -5.71
N TRP A 124 -21.50 -8.63 -6.04
CA TRP A 124 -20.81 -7.45 -6.57
C TRP A 124 -21.28 -7.09 -7.98
N ARG A 125 -21.31 -8.04 -8.92
CA ARG A 125 -21.80 -7.83 -10.29
C ARG A 125 -23.27 -7.44 -10.32
N GLU A 126 -24.09 -7.99 -9.42
CA GLU A 126 -25.48 -7.57 -9.24
C GLU A 126 -25.58 -6.11 -8.80
N ASN A 127 -24.76 -5.69 -7.81
CA ASN A 127 -24.72 -4.30 -7.37
C ASN A 127 -24.27 -3.37 -8.49
N VAL A 128 -23.19 -3.71 -9.22
CA VAL A 128 -22.72 -2.92 -10.37
C VAL A 128 -23.83 -2.74 -11.40
N ALA A 129 -24.51 -3.82 -11.79
CA ALA A 129 -25.61 -3.75 -12.74
C ALA A 129 -26.71 -2.80 -12.26
N ALA A 130 -27.15 -2.92 -10.99
CA ALA A 130 -28.16 -2.06 -10.40
C ALA A 130 -27.76 -0.58 -10.36
N GLN A 131 -26.51 -0.27 -10.00
CA GLN A 131 -26.03 1.13 -9.94
C GLN A 131 -25.87 1.72 -11.35
N THR A 132 -25.37 0.95 -12.31
CA THR A 132 -25.17 1.40 -13.70
C THR A 132 -26.46 1.50 -14.52
N ALA A 133 -27.57 0.95 -14.02
CA ALA A 133 -28.89 1.08 -14.65
C ALA A 133 -29.51 2.50 -14.50
N GLN A 134 -28.82 3.42 -13.82
CA GLN A 134 -29.24 4.81 -13.59
C GLN A 134 -28.41 5.77 -14.47
N PRO A 135 -28.76 5.95 -15.76
CA PRO A 135 -27.90 6.65 -16.72
C PRO A 135 -27.63 8.12 -16.37
N ALA A 136 -28.58 8.80 -15.71
CA ALA A 136 -28.39 10.19 -15.26
C ALA A 136 -27.31 10.30 -14.18
N GLU A 137 -27.32 9.39 -13.20
CA GLU A 137 -26.30 9.34 -12.13
C GLU A 137 -24.93 8.98 -12.69
N VAL A 138 -24.88 8.02 -13.61
CA VAL A 138 -23.64 7.64 -14.32
C VAL A 138 -23.08 8.83 -15.11
N LEU A 139 -23.93 9.56 -15.84
CA LEU A 139 -23.50 10.74 -16.60
C LEU A 139 -22.97 11.84 -15.68
N ALA A 140 -23.67 12.14 -14.58
CA ALA A 140 -23.24 13.14 -13.61
C ALA A 140 -21.88 12.78 -12.99
N ALA A 141 -21.67 11.51 -12.63
CA ALA A 141 -20.39 11.03 -12.11
C ALA A 141 -19.25 11.14 -13.15
N CYS A 142 -19.52 10.81 -14.42
CA CYS A 142 -18.55 10.99 -15.51
C CYS A 142 -18.17 12.46 -15.71
N GLN A 143 -19.15 13.36 -15.71
CA GLN A 143 -18.90 14.80 -15.84
C GLN A 143 -18.08 15.35 -14.67
N ALA A 144 -18.38 14.93 -13.44
CA ALA A 144 -17.61 15.30 -12.26
C ALA A 144 -16.16 14.79 -12.34
N ARG A 145 -15.95 13.55 -12.79
CA ARG A 145 -14.61 12.99 -13.03
C ARG A 145 -13.84 13.82 -14.05
N ASP A 146 -14.44 14.10 -15.20
CA ASP A 146 -13.77 14.78 -16.30
C ASP A 146 -13.41 16.22 -15.92
N ALA A 147 -14.27 16.90 -15.16
CA ALA A 147 -13.96 18.21 -14.59
C ALA A 147 -12.81 18.14 -13.58
N ALA A 148 -12.83 17.17 -12.66
CA ALA A 148 -11.77 16.98 -11.66
C ALA A 148 -10.43 16.59 -12.29
N TRP A 149 -10.43 15.91 -13.43
CA TRP A 149 -9.21 15.50 -14.14
C TRP A 149 -8.31 16.68 -14.51
N HIS A 150 -8.90 17.83 -14.87
CA HIS A 150 -8.15 19.05 -15.17
C HIS A 150 -7.41 19.64 -13.95
N HIS A 151 -7.79 19.23 -12.75
CA HIS A 151 -7.18 19.63 -11.49
C HIS A 151 -6.37 18.50 -10.85
N ALA A 152 -6.26 17.34 -11.51
CA ALA A 152 -5.55 16.20 -10.96
C ALA A 152 -4.03 16.42 -11.04
N THR A 153 -3.34 16.15 -9.94
CA THR A 153 -1.88 16.10 -9.88
C THR A 153 -1.41 14.66 -10.13
N PRO A 154 -0.44 14.42 -11.03
CA PRO A 154 0.16 13.10 -11.17
C PRO A 154 0.69 12.58 -9.83
N THR A 155 0.55 11.28 -9.57
CA THR A 155 0.96 10.68 -8.29
C THR A 155 2.44 10.94 -7.98
N SER A 156 3.31 10.94 -8.99
CA SER A 156 4.73 11.30 -8.84
C SER A 156 4.89 12.69 -8.25
N ASP A 157 4.23 13.67 -8.86
CA ASP A 157 4.35 15.09 -8.54
C ASP A 157 3.69 15.40 -7.18
N TYR A 158 2.60 14.70 -6.86
CA TYR A 158 1.98 14.78 -5.54
C TYR A 158 2.90 14.18 -4.46
N ALA A 159 3.49 13.01 -4.70
CA ALA A 159 4.41 12.37 -3.77
C ALA A 159 5.61 13.26 -3.44
N GLU A 160 6.12 14.01 -4.42
CA GLU A 160 7.16 15.02 -4.21
C GLU A 160 6.72 16.16 -3.26
N GLN A 161 5.47 16.60 -3.37
CA GLN A 161 4.91 17.70 -2.56
C GLN A 161 4.56 17.30 -1.12
N VAL A 162 4.25 16.03 -0.89
CA VAL A 162 3.89 15.51 0.44
C VAL A 162 5.01 14.72 1.12
N HIS A 163 6.23 14.80 0.61
CA HIS A 163 7.39 14.43 1.40
C HIS A 163 7.39 15.29 2.66
N SER A 164 7.12 14.67 3.80
CA SER A 164 7.40 15.29 5.10
C SER A 164 8.87 15.68 5.07
N SER A 165 9.16 16.98 5.03
CA SER A 165 10.47 17.47 5.41
C SER A 165 10.76 16.93 6.81
N ALA A 166 11.83 16.15 6.94
CA ALA A 166 12.40 15.83 8.24
C ALA A 166 12.93 17.11 8.89
#